data_AF-A0A933ZDJ1-F1
#
_entry.id   AF-A0A933ZDJ1-F1
#
_cell.length_a   1.000
_cell.length_b   1.000
_cell.length_c   1.000
_cell.angle_alpha   90.00
_cell.angle_beta   90.00
_cell.angle_gamma   90.00
#
_symmetry.space_group_name_H-M   'P 1'
#
loop_
_entity.id
_entity.type
_entity.pdbx_description
1 polymer ?
#
loop_
_entity_poly.entity_id
_entity_poly.type
_entity_poly.pdbx_seq_one_letter_code
_entity_poly.pdbx_strand_id
1 'polypeptide(L)'
;MRRLFGLGACALLVFGCSSSDSSGAAGGGTGGSGGTAEAGPDVTPDQVVADTAPDKADTGKDAKACEPQSVSGWTASWKPPSGKYQGKCKAGETVALMEACFGANATESGCAAAETQYADCNTCLYTDDTASQWGPVVYFSGVELYDRNEGGCFALLMGDTSATGCGAKLNAAYDCGIASCGGVCPTSTDAEYEAFNNCIASAAADAAFCKTYQDAADACATAALAADGGEALNACVWGDSEDWLVVAERIGEIFCGVEPSDGGADSGNPPVDAAAE
;
A
#
# COMPACT_ATOMS: atom_id res chain seq x y z
N MET A 1 -13.47 6.38 16.41
CA MET A 1 -12.54 5.26 16.10
C MET A 1 -11.94 5.48 14.71
N ARG A 2 -10.61 5.50 14.58
CA ARG A 2 -9.96 5.54 13.26
C ARG A 2 -10.10 4.15 12.67
N ARG A 3 -10.74 4.03 11.51
CA ARG A 3 -10.91 2.73 10.86
C ARG A 3 -9.65 2.46 10.05
N LEU A 4 -9.00 1.36 10.38
CA LEU A 4 -8.09 0.72 9.46
C LEU A 4 -8.89 -0.16 8.55
N PHE A 5 -8.59 -0.07 7.28
CA PHE A 5 -8.99 -1.10 6.36
C PHE A 5 -7.72 -1.73 5.82
N GLY A 6 -7.30 -2.79 6.47
CA GLY A 6 -6.32 -3.69 5.90
C GLY A 6 -7.06 -4.76 5.12
N LEU A 7 -6.87 -4.81 3.80
CA LEU A 7 -6.98 -6.03 3.01
C LEU A 7 -6.49 -5.79 1.57
N GLY A 8 -5.51 -6.61 1.19
CA GLY A 8 -5.33 -7.12 -0.17
C GLY A 8 -4.81 -6.13 -1.20
N ALA A 9 -3.49 -6.14 -1.39
CA ALA A 9 -2.78 -5.81 -2.61
C ALA A 9 -3.57 -5.06 -3.70
N CYS A 10 -3.52 -3.73 -3.63
CA CYS A 10 -3.23 -2.96 -4.82
C CYS A 10 -1.72 -2.68 -4.94
N ALA A 11 -0.90 -3.61 -4.44
CA ALA A 11 0.44 -3.80 -4.95
C ALA A 11 0.30 -4.49 -6.31
N LEU A 12 -0.05 -3.71 -7.34
CA LEU A 12 0.10 -4.13 -8.74
C LEU A 12 1.59 -4.18 -9.17
N LEU A 13 2.51 -4.36 -8.21
CA LEU A 13 3.77 -5.01 -8.49
C LEU A 13 3.48 -6.50 -8.68
N VAL A 14 2.86 -6.85 -9.82
CA VAL A 14 2.93 -8.19 -10.36
C VAL A 14 4.38 -8.41 -10.76
N PHE A 15 5.24 -8.64 -9.77
CA PHE A 15 6.47 -9.36 -9.98
C PHE A 15 6.02 -10.75 -10.39
N GLY A 16 5.90 -10.94 -11.71
CA GLY A 16 6.07 -12.23 -12.32
C GLY A 16 7.47 -12.71 -11.95
N CYS A 17 7.61 -13.27 -10.75
CA CYS A 17 8.60 -14.26 -10.43
C CYS A 17 8.28 -15.44 -11.34
N SER A 18 8.68 -15.30 -12.60
CA SER A 18 8.75 -16.40 -13.54
C SER A 18 9.91 -17.25 -13.02
N SER A 19 9.60 -18.10 -12.04
CA SER A 19 10.45 -19.19 -11.62
C SER A 19 10.76 -19.96 -12.89
N SER A 20 11.98 -19.77 -13.40
CA SER A 20 12.51 -20.60 -14.47
C SER A 20 12.70 -21.97 -13.86
N ASP A 21 11.68 -22.83 -13.98
CA ASP A 21 11.75 -24.24 -13.63
C ASP A 21 12.92 -24.87 -14.40
N SER A 22 14.02 -25.01 -13.67
CA SER A 22 15.18 -25.74 -14.14
C SER A 22 14.77 -27.21 -14.23
N SER A 23 14.69 -27.70 -15.46
CA SER A 23 14.24 -29.05 -15.81
C SER A 23 15.20 -30.08 -15.21
N GLY A 24 14.82 -30.68 -14.09
CA GLY A 24 15.53 -31.79 -13.45
C GLY A 24 14.65 -33.03 -13.41
N ALA A 25 15.07 -34.07 -14.13
CA ALA A 25 14.30 -35.27 -14.43
C ALA A 25 14.12 -36.28 -13.28
N ALA A 26 13.06 -37.09 -13.46
CA ALA A 26 12.93 -38.54 -13.17
C ALA A 26 12.32 -39.04 -11.84
N GLY A 27 11.25 -39.83 -11.99
CA GLY A 27 10.64 -40.73 -10.99
C GLY A 27 9.14 -40.44 -10.86
N GLY A 28 8.19 -41.18 -11.46
CA GLY A 28 8.06 -42.64 -11.47
C GLY A 28 7.04 -43.04 -10.38
N GLY A 29 5.74 -43.01 -10.69
CA GLY A 29 4.69 -43.36 -9.72
C GLY A 29 3.33 -43.58 -10.38
N THR A 30 3.07 -44.82 -10.78
CA THR A 30 1.79 -45.33 -11.26
C THR A 30 0.80 -45.61 -10.12
N GLY A 31 -0.48 -45.29 -10.33
CA GLY A 31 -1.57 -46.13 -9.84
C GLY A 31 -2.70 -45.40 -9.10
N GLY A 32 -3.95 -45.66 -9.52
CA GLY A 32 -5.11 -45.47 -8.64
C GLY A 32 -6.42 -45.07 -9.31
N SER A 33 -7.01 -45.95 -10.14
CA SER A 33 -8.41 -45.87 -10.57
C SER A 33 -9.38 -46.00 -9.38
N GLY A 34 -10.47 -45.23 -9.41
CA GLY A 34 -11.64 -45.46 -8.56
C GLY A 34 -12.75 -44.46 -8.84
N GLY A 35 -13.61 -44.76 -9.80
CA GLY A 35 -14.78 -43.94 -10.11
C GLY A 35 -15.99 -44.28 -9.24
N THR A 36 -16.93 -43.34 -9.15
CA THR A 36 -18.36 -43.59 -8.98
C THR A 36 -19.14 -42.53 -9.75
N ALA A 37 -19.90 -42.99 -10.73
CA ALA A 37 -20.89 -42.21 -11.45
C ALA A 37 -22.14 -42.03 -10.57
N GLU A 38 -22.66 -40.82 -10.48
CA GLU A 38 -23.98 -40.52 -9.94
C GLU A 38 -24.75 -39.72 -11.00
N ALA A 39 -26.00 -40.14 -11.21
CA ALA A 39 -26.83 -39.81 -12.35
C ALA A 39 -27.97 -38.85 -11.94
N GLY A 40 -28.18 -37.80 -12.75
CA GLY A 40 -29.42 -37.02 -12.84
C GLY A 40 -29.76 -36.08 -11.66
N PRO A 41 -30.60 -35.04 -11.85
CA PRO A 41 -31.80 -35.11 -12.69
C PRO A 41 -31.99 -34.00 -13.75
N ASP A 42 -32.70 -34.43 -14.79
CA ASP A 42 -33.73 -33.77 -15.62
C ASP A 42 -33.79 -32.24 -15.68
N VAL A 43 -33.50 -31.72 -16.88
CA VAL A 43 -33.65 -30.30 -17.25
C VAL A 43 -35.03 -30.14 -17.88
N THR A 44 -36.01 -29.62 -17.14
CA THR A 44 -37.28 -29.20 -17.73
C THR A 44 -37.05 -27.96 -18.62
N PRO A 45 -37.58 -27.91 -19.85
CA PRO A 45 -37.53 -26.71 -20.68
C PRO A 45 -38.31 -25.59 -20.01
N ASP A 46 -37.59 -24.53 -19.62
CA ASP A 46 -38.16 -23.35 -18.99
C ASP A 46 -39.10 -22.63 -19.96
N GLN A 47 -40.29 -22.27 -19.47
CA GLN A 47 -41.27 -21.54 -20.23
C GLN A 47 -40.77 -20.11 -20.45
N VAL A 48 -40.52 -19.75 -21.71
CA VAL A 48 -40.48 -18.36 -22.15
C VAL A 48 -41.85 -17.72 -21.93
N VAL A 49 -42.08 -17.20 -20.72
CA VAL A 49 -43.18 -16.28 -20.45
C VAL A 49 -42.78 -14.95 -21.06
N ALA A 50 -43.40 -14.61 -22.19
CA ALA A 50 -43.21 -13.33 -22.85
C ALA A 50 -43.83 -12.23 -21.98
N ASP A 51 -43.02 -11.68 -21.08
CA ASP A 51 -43.40 -10.52 -20.29
C ASP A 51 -43.52 -9.32 -21.24
N THR A 52 -44.77 -8.94 -21.54
CA THR A 52 -45.11 -7.86 -22.48
C THR A 52 -45.41 -6.55 -21.74
N ALA A 53 -45.06 -6.47 -20.46
CA ALA A 53 -45.15 -5.23 -19.73
C ALA A 53 -44.08 -4.25 -20.25
N PRO A 54 -44.45 -3.03 -20.67
CA PRO A 54 -43.46 -2.03 -21.02
C PRO A 54 -42.63 -1.72 -19.78
N ASP A 55 -41.34 -2.08 -19.83
CA ASP A 55 -40.37 -1.78 -18.80
C ASP A 55 -40.48 -0.30 -18.45
N LYS A 56 -40.93 -0.05 -17.22
CA LYS A 56 -41.02 1.28 -16.67
C LYS A 56 -39.60 1.78 -16.59
N ALA A 57 -39.22 2.66 -17.52
CA ALA A 57 -37.88 3.21 -17.65
C ALA A 57 -37.32 3.48 -16.25
N ASP A 58 -36.38 2.62 -15.84
CA ASP A 58 -35.70 2.78 -14.59
C ASP A 58 -34.83 4.03 -14.77
N THR A 59 -35.38 5.18 -14.38
CA THR A 59 -34.61 6.41 -14.25
C THR A 59 -33.77 6.37 -12.98
N GLY A 60 -33.66 5.20 -12.34
CA GLY A 60 -32.61 4.87 -11.41
C GLY A 60 -31.29 5.28 -12.04
N LYS A 61 -30.79 6.43 -11.60
CA LYS A 61 -29.36 6.56 -11.43
C LYS A 61 -28.99 5.43 -10.51
N ASP A 62 -28.66 4.27 -11.07
CA ASP A 62 -27.87 3.28 -10.38
C ASP A 62 -26.75 4.08 -9.73
N ALA A 63 -26.64 3.97 -8.41
CA ALA A 63 -25.56 4.59 -7.68
C ALA A 63 -24.30 4.22 -8.47
N LYS A 64 -23.61 5.23 -9.03
CA LYS A 64 -22.49 4.99 -9.93
C LYS A 64 -21.61 3.97 -9.25
N ALA A 65 -21.40 2.83 -9.91
CA ALA A 65 -20.50 1.81 -9.42
C ALA A 65 -19.17 2.50 -9.06
N CYS A 66 -18.52 2.03 -8.00
CA CYS A 66 -17.21 2.51 -7.58
C CYS A 66 -16.19 2.19 -8.69
N GLU A 67 -16.12 3.10 -9.66
CA GLU A 67 -15.38 2.99 -10.90
C GLU A 67 -14.50 4.23 -11.07
N PRO A 68 -13.30 4.06 -11.66
CA PRO A 68 -12.39 5.18 -11.92
C PRO A 68 -13.09 6.33 -12.64
N GLN A 69 -13.02 7.54 -12.09
CA GLN A 69 -13.43 8.75 -12.81
C GLN A 69 -12.25 9.37 -13.56
N SER A 70 -12.58 10.12 -14.61
CA SER A 70 -11.56 10.88 -15.35
C SER A 70 -10.94 11.94 -14.44
N VAL A 71 -9.61 11.95 -14.40
CA VAL A 71 -8.78 12.96 -13.71
C VAL A 71 -8.13 13.93 -14.71
N SER A 72 -8.83 14.25 -15.80
CA SER A 72 -8.31 15.18 -16.81
C SER A 72 -7.96 16.53 -16.18
N GLY A 73 -6.71 16.97 -16.36
CA GLY A 73 -6.18 18.20 -15.78
C GLY A 73 -5.61 18.06 -14.36
N TRP A 74 -5.70 16.88 -13.75
CA TRP A 74 -4.97 16.59 -12.52
C TRP A 74 -3.48 16.45 -12.81
N THR A 75 -2.65 16.83 -11.83
CA THR A 75 -1.21 16.65 -11.85
C THR A 75 -0.75 16.21 -10.47
N ALA A 76 0.15 15.23 -10.41
CA ALA A 76 0.73 14.78 -9.16
C ALA A 76 1.42 15.93 -8.41
N SER A 77 1.28 15.94 -7.09
CA SER A 77 1.90 16.94 -6.22
C SER A 77 2.79 16.21 -5.21
N TRP A 78 4.09 16.17 -5.48
CA TRP A 78 5.03 15.48 -4.60
C TRP A 78 5.14 16.18 -3.25
N LYS A 79 4.93 15.42 -2.18
CA LYS A 79 5.18 15.83 -0.79
C LYS A 79 6.34 14.99 -0.26
N PRO A 80 7.54 15.57 -0.08
CA PRO A 80 8.69 14.79 0.35
C PRO A 80 8.46 14.22 1.75
N PRO A 81 9.11 13.10 2.10
CA PRO A 81 9.05 12.54 3.44
C PRO A 81 9.62 13.53 4.48
N SER A 82 9.10 13.49 5.71
CA SER A 82 9.52 14.37 6.81
C SER A 82 10.96 14.12 7.28
N GLY A 83 11.51 12.92 7.04
CA GLY A 83 12.90 12.57 7.35
C GLY A 83 13.04 11.12 7.80
N LYS A 84 14.27 10.61 7.77
CA LYS A 84 14.65 9.26 8.23
C LYS A 84 15.17 9.31 9.67
N TYR A 85 14.75 8.36 10.50
CA TYR A 85 15.20 8.17 11.88
C TYR A 85 15.23 9.43 12.74
N GLN A 86 14.10 10.14 12.82
CA GLN A 86 14.01 11.42 13.52
C GLN A 86 14.12 11.33 15.05
N GLY A 87 14.16 10.11 15.62
CA GLY A 87 14.28 9.88 17.07
C GLY A 87 13.08 10.41 17.87
N LYS A 88 11.91 10.52 17.24
CA LYS A 88 10.67 11.03 17.84
C LYS A 88 9.87 9.93 18.53
N CYS A 89 9.98 8.70 18.06
CA CYS A 89 9.43 7.51 18.69
C CYS A 89 10.55 6.73 19.38
N LYS A 90 10.41 6.47 20.68
CA LYS A 90 11.26 5.51 21.40
C LYS A 90 10.84 4.08 21.05
N ALA A 91 11.69 3.12 21.42
CA ALA A 91 11.43 1.70 21.21
C ALA A 91 10.04 1.30 21.77
N GLY A 92 9.19 0.75 20.90
CA GLY A 92 7.84 0.30 21.23
C GLY A 92 6.76 1.40 21.26
N GLU A 93 7.10 2.69 21.19
CA GLU A 93 6.09 3.76 21.17
C GLU A 93 5.25 3.72 19.88
N THR A 94 5.88 3.41 18.72
CA THR A 94 5.17 3.23 17.44
C THR A 94 4.12 2.13 17.54
N VAL A 95 4.53 0.93 17.99
CA VAL A 95 3.64 -0.23 18.16
C VAL A 95 2.51 0.09 19.12
N ALA A 96 2.83 0.65 20.30
CA ALA A 96 1.82 0.98 21.31
C ALA A 96 0.80 2.01 20.80
N LEU A 97 1.24 3.00 20.02
CA LEU A 97 0.36 4.00 19.43
C LEU A 97 -0.50 3.41 18.30
N MET A 98 0.07 2.58 17.43
CA MET A 98 -0.64 1.88 16.36
C MET A 98 -1.69 0.92 16.92
N GLU A 99 -1.33 0.05 17.86
CA GLU A 99 -2.27 -0.88 18.50
C GLU A 99 -3.42 -0.15 19.20
N ALA A 100 -3.14 0.96 19.89
CA ALA A 100 -4.16 1.73 20.60
C ALA A 100 -5.17 2.42 19.66
N CYS A 101 -4.72 2.85 18.49
CA CYS A 101 -5.52 3.59 17.52
C CYS A 101 -6.19 2.71 16.47
N PHE A 102 -5.60 1.56 16.18
CA PHE A 102 -5.93 0.78 15.00
C PHE A 102 -5.92 -0.74 15.21
N GLY A 103 -5.45 -1.23 16.36
CA GLY A 103 -5.49 -2.64 16.69
C GLY A 103 -6.91 -3.20 16.85
N ALA A 104 -7.05 -4.52 16.90
CA ALA A 104 -8.35 -5.20 17.00
C ALA A 104 -9.20 -4.80 18.23
N ASN A 105 -8.57 -4.26 19.27
CA ASN A 105 -9.22 -3.78 20.50
C ASN A 105 -9.18 -2.25 20.63
N ALA A 106 -8.87 -1.53 19.55
CA ALA A 106 -8.78 -0.08 19.57
C ALA A 106 -10.12 0.55 19.97
N THR A 107 -10.02 1.59 20.80
CA THR A 107 -11.16 2.42 21.20
C THR A 107 -10.80 3.87 21.00
N GLU A 108 -11.79 4.73 20.79
CA GLU A 108 -11.53 6.17 20.62
C GLU A 108 -10.84 6.79 21.83
N SER A 109 -11.26 6.43 23.03
CA SER A 109 -10.62 6.85 24.28
C SER A 109 -9.21 6.29 24.44
N GLY A 110 -8.98 5.05 24.02
CA GLY A 110 -7.66 4.40 24.08
C GLY A 110 -6.66 5.06 23.14
N CYS A 111 -7.10 5.35 21.90
CA CYS A 111 -6.31 6.11 20.93
C CYS A 111 -5.97 7.51 21.46
N ALA A 112 -6.97 8.29 21.89
CA ALA A 112 -6.74 9.64 22.41
C ALA A 112 -5.78 9.67 23.63
N ALA A 113 -5.86 8.65 24.50
CA ALA A 113 -4.94 8.49 25.61
C ALA A 113 -3.50 8.20 25.11
N ALA A 114 -3.33 7.31 24.13
CA ALA A 114 -2.05 6.99 23.54
C ALA A 114 -1.44 8.19 22.78
N GLU A 115 -2.23 8.94 22.01
CA GLU A 115 -1.78 10.16 21.33
C GLU A 115 -1.26 11.20 22.32
N THR A 116 -1.92 11.33 23.49
CA THR A 116 -1.47 12.22 24.56
C THR A 116 -0.20 11.70 25.24
N GLN A 117 -0.13 10.38 25.49
CA GLN A 117 1.00 9.74 26.15
C GLN A 117 2.27 9.76 25.29
N TYR A 118 2.12 9.62 23.97
CA TYR A 118 3.20 9.52 22.99
C TYR A 118 3.19 10.70 22.00
N ALA A 119 2.94 11.92 22.49
CA ALA A 119 2.67 13.09 21.65
C ALA A 119 3.76 13.40 20.60
N ASP A 120 5.05 13.26 20.95
CA ASP A 120 6.16 13.47 20.03
C ASP A 120 6.18 12.42 18.91
N CYS A 121 5.97 11.16 19.28
CA CYS A 121 5.87 10.05 18.34
C CYS A 121 4.65 10.23 17.43
N ASN A 122 3.49 10.56 17.99
CA ASN A 122 2.24 10.83 17.28
C ASN A 122 2.39 11.92 16.21
N THR A 123 3.05 13.02 16.56
CA THR A 123 3.29 14.15 15.64
C THR A 123 4.23 13.76 14.48
N CYS A 124 5.16 12.84 14.71
CA CYS A 124 6.01 12.31 13.65
C CYS A 124 5.27 11.29 12.78
N LEU A 125 4.48 10.42 13.41
CA LEU A 125 3.88 9.24 12.80
C LEU A 125 2.72 9.58 11.87
N TYR A 126 1.87 10.54 12.26
CA TYR A 126 0.69 10.93 11.49
C TYR A 126 0.81 12.35 10.95
N THR A 127 0.53 12.51 9.66
CA THR A 127 0.44 13.82 9.01
C THR A 127 -0.80 13.91 8.13
N ASP A 128 -1.37 15.09 7.97
CA ASP A 128 -2.43 15.33 6.99
C ASP A 128 -1.87 15.37 5.55
N ASP A 129 -2.69 14.96 4.58
CA ASP A 129 -2.41 15.06 3.14
C ASP A 129 -2.05 16.49 2.68
N THR A 130 -2.52 17.50 3.39
CA THR A 130 -2.19 18.92 3.14
C THR A 130 -0.80 19.36 3.62
N ALA A 131 -0.13 18.57 4.46
CA ALA A 131 1.17 18.92 5.02
C ALA A 131 2.22 19.17 3.91
N SER A 132 3.23 20.00 4.21
CA SER A 132 4.33 20.26 3.27
C SER A 132 5.29 19.08 3.14
N GLN A 133 5.33 18.22 4.16
CA GLN A 133 6.09 16.98 4.20
C GLN A 133 5.19 15.90 4.82
N TRP A 134 5.27 14.69 4.31
CA TRP A 134 4.46 13.58 4.80
C TRP A 134 5.26 12.71 5.78
N GLY A 135 4.60 12.32 6.87
CA GLY A 135 5.07 11.32 7.80
C GLY A 135 4.94 9.90 7.22
N PRO A 136 5.16 8.87 8.05
CA PRO A 136 5.02 7.47 7.64
C PRO A 136 3.57 7.05 7.42
N VAL A 137 2.59 7.68 8.10
CA VAL A 137 1.16 7.47 7.88
C VAL A 137 0.49 8.81 7.58
N VAL A 138 -0.23 8.87 6.47
CA VAL A 138 -0.89 10.07 5.95
C VAL A 138 -2.40 9.93 6.08
N TYR A 139 -3.05 10.95 6.63
CA TYR A 139 -4.51 11.07 6.62
C TYR A 139 -4.97 11.80 5.36
N PHE A 140 -5.69 11.08 4.50
CA PHE A 140 -6.29 11.60 3.28
C PHE A 140 -7.71 12.10 3.58
N SER A 141 -7.82 13.39 3.87
CA SER A 141 -9.07 14.02 4.30
C SER A 141 -10.20 13.90 3.27
N GLY A 142 -9.87 13.83 1.97
CA GLY A 142 -10.85 13.67 0.89
C GLY A 142 -11.56 12.31 0.87
N VAL A 143 -10.98 11.27 1.48
CA VAL A 143 -11.52 9.91 1.55
C VAL A 143 -11.59 9.36 2.98
N GLU A 144 -11.34 10.21 3.97
CA GLU A 144 -11.29 9.87 5.40
C GLU A 144 -10.45 8.62 5.74
N LEU A 145 -9.33 8.42 5.04
CA LEU A 145 -8.49 7.22 5.14
C LEU A 145 -7.11 7.54 5.72
N TYR A 146 -6.58 6.65 6.56
CA TYR A 146 -5.15 6.63 6.89
C TYR A 146 -4.46 5.60 6.02
N ASP A 147 -3.38 5.98 5.33
CA ASP A 147 -2.55 5.03 4.61
C ASP A 147 -1.06 5.36 4.77
N ARG A 148 -0.21 4.40 4.45
CA ARG A 148 1.24 4.50 4.57
C ARG A 148 1.84 5.37 3.46
N ASN A 149 2.89 6.10 3.80
CA ASN A 149 3.69 6.87 2.86
C ASN A 149 4.76 5.98 2.19
N GLU A 150 4.32 5.05 1.36
CA GLU A 150 5.19 4.09 0.66
C GLU A 150 6.23 4.82 -0.21
N GLY A 151 5.81 5.82 -0.99
CA GLY A 151 6.72 6.63 -1.80
C GLY A 151 7.77 7.36 -0.96
N GLY A 152 7.37 7.94 0.17
CA GLY A 152 8.30 8.55 1.13
C GLY A 152 9.29 7.55 1.72
N CYS A 153 8.86 6.34 2.04
CA CYS A 153 9.74 5.28 2.53
C CYS A 153 10.83 4.92 1.51
N PHE A 154 10.45 4.70 0.24
CA PHE A 154 11.40 4.48 -0.85
C PHE A 154 12.39 5.64 -0.98
N ALA A 155 11.89 6.88 -0.97
CA ALA A 155 12.74 8.07 -1.06
C ALA A 155 13.79 8.15 0.06
N LEU A 156 13.42 7.82 1.30
CA LEU A 156 14.34 7.82 2.45
C LEU A 156 15.37 6.68 2.39
N LEU A 157 14.97 5.48 1.97
CA LEU A 157 15.89 4.34 1.89
C LEU A 157 16.86 4.45 0.72
N MET A 158 16.41 4.99 -0.41
CA MET A 158 17.26 5.24 -1.59
C MET A 158 18.10 6.52 -1.46
N GLY A 159 17.81 7.39 -0.49
CA GLY A 159 18.47 8.69 -0.35
C GLY A 159 18.13 9.70 -1.45
N ASP A 160 16.97 9.54 -2.13
CA ASP A 160 16.50 10.44 -3.18
C ASP A 160 15.08 10.95 -2.86
N THR A 161 15.02 12.13 -2.24
CA THR A 161 13.78 12.84 -1.89
C THR A 161 13.34 13.84 -2.97
N SER A 162 13.98 13.83 -4.14
CA SER A 162 13.64 14.74 -5.24
C SER A 162 12.26 14.45 -5.83
N ALA A 163 11.64 15.46 -6.43
CA ALA A 163 10.35 15.32 -7.12
C ALA A 163 10.39 14.43 -8.37
N THR A 164 11.57 13.99 -8.78
CA THR A 164 11.79 13.10 -9.93
C THR A 164 12.25 11.69 -9.53
N GLY A 165 12.51 11.49 -8.24
CA GLY A 165 13.01 10.24 -7.69
C GLY A 165 11.96 9.13 -7.66
N CYS A 166 12.38 7.94 -7.24
CA CYS A 166 11.51 6.76 -7.20
C CYS A 166 10.28 6.95 -6.32
N GLY A 167 10.50 7.48 -5.13
CA GLY A 167 9.43 7.78 -4.18
C GLY A 167 8.36 8.70 -4.74
N ALA A 168 8.77 9.74 -5.48
CA ALA A 168 7.84 10.67 -6.11
C ALA A 168 6.98 10.01 -7.19
N LYS A 169 7.52 9.04 -7.94
CA LYS A 169 6.76 8.28 -8.96
C LYS A 169 5.74 7.34 -8.32
N LEU A 170 6.14 6.62 -7.27
CA LEU A 170 5.24 5.78 -6.47
C LEU A 170 4.08 6.61 -5.90
N ASN A 171 4.40 7.77 -5.32
CA ASN A 171 3.41 8.70 -4.79
C ASN A 171 2.44 9.20 -5.86
N ALA A 172 2.97 9.55 -7.04
CA ALA A 172 2.15 10.03 -8.14
C ALA A 172 1.17 8.96 -8.66
N ALA A 173 1.57 7.68 -8.69
CA ALA A 173 0.69 6.58 -9.06
C ALA A 173 -0.46 6.44 -8.05
N TYR A 174 -0.13 6.43 -6.75
CA TYR A 174 -1.11 6.33 -5.67
C TYR A 174 -2.08 7.52 -5.64
N ASP A 175 -1.57 8.76 -5.67
CA ASP A 175 -2.40 9.96 -5.66
C ASP A 175 -3.32 10.04 -6.87
N CYS A 176 -2.91 9.51 -8.02
CA CYS A 176 -3.76 9.45 -9.21
C CYS A 176 -4.95 8.51 -8.97
N GLY A 177 -4.71 7.36 -8.35
CA GLY A 177 -5.77 6.44 -7.93
C GLY A 177 -6.77 7.09 -6.98
N ILE A 178 -6.28 7.77 -5.94
CA ILE A 178 -7.13 8.53 -5.01
C ILE A 178 -7.92 9.61 -5.76
N ALA A 179 -7.28 10.38 -6.64
CA ALA A 179 -7.97 11.42 -7.40
C ALA A 179 -9.07 10.85 -8.32
N SER A 180 -8.86 9.65 -8.85
CA SER A 180 -9.81 8.96 -9.73
C SER A 180 -10.99 8.34 -8.97
N CYS A 181 -10.75 7.82 -7.76
CA CYS A 181 -11.71 6.99 -7.03
C CYS A 181 -12.32 7.68 -5.80
N GLY A 182 -11.59 8.59 -5.16
CA GLY A 182 -11.94 9.12 -3.83
C GLY A 182 -13.22 9.95 -3.79
N GLY A 183 -13.60 10.57 -4.92
CA GLY A 183 -14.84 11.34 -5.01
C GLY A 183 -16.09 10.50 -5.27
N VAL A 184 -15.95 9.19 -5.57
CA VAL A 184 -17.06 8.31 -5.97
C VAL A 184 -17.18 7.04 -5.16
N CYS A 185 -16.11 6.61 -4.52
CA CYS A 185 -16.07 5.39 -3.73
C CYS A 185 -16.07 5.74 -2.24
N PRO A 186 -17.12 5.37 -1.48
CA PRO A 186 -17.08 5.48 -0.03
C PRO A 186 -16.02 4.53 0.56
N THR A 187 -15.62 4.81 1.79
CA THR A 187 -14.59 4.05 2.53
C THR A 187 -15.03 3.78 3.97
N SER A 188 -16.33 3.81 4.24
CA SER A 188 -16.83 3.75 5.62
C SER A 188 -16.94 2.33 6.17
N THR A 189 -16.97 1.31 5.31
CA THR A 189 -17.04 -0.12 5.67
C THR A 189 -15.98 -0.93 4.94
N ASP A 190 -15.70 -2.14 5.42
CA ASP A 190 -14.68 -3.02 4.80
C ASP A 190 -14.99 -3.31 3.32
N ALA A 191 -16.26 -3.57 3.00
CA ALA A 191 -16.71 -3.81 1.63
C ALA A 191 -16.58 -2.58 0.73
N GLU A 192 -16.84 -1.38 1.28
CA GLU A 192 -16.67 -0.12 0.55
C GLU A 192 -15.18 0.18 0.31
N TYR A 193 -14.32 -0.10 1.29
CA TYR A 193 -12.89 0.03 1.13
C TYR A 193 -12.30 -0.97 0.12
N GLU A 194 -12.76 -2.22 0.14
CA GLU A 194 -12.40 -3.20 -0.88
C GLU A 194 -12.81 -2.71 -2.28
N ALA A 195 -14.01 -2.14 -2.42
CA ALA A 195 -14.43 -1.51 -3.66
C ALA A 195 -13.54 -0.33 -4.06
N PHE A 196 -13.15 0.53 -3.11
CA PHE A 196 -12.21 1.64 -3.34
C PHE A 196 -10.85 1.14 -3.85
N ASN A 197 -10.29 0.10 -3.23
CA ASN A 197 -9.04 -0.52 -3.67
C ASN A 197 -9.15 -1.12 -5.08
N ASN A 198 -10.26 -1.79 -5.38
CA ASN A 198 -10.55 -2.31 -6.72
C ASN A 198 -10.68 -1.18 -7.76
N CYS A 199 -11.25 -0.03 -7.38
CA CYS A 199 -11.27 1.15 -8.23
C CYS A 199 -9.84 1.67 -8.49
N ILE A 200 -9.00 1.81 -7.46
CA ILE A 200 -7.61 2.24 -7.64
C ILE A 200 -6.85 1.28 -8.57
N ALA A 201 -7.02 -0.04 -8.37
CA ALA A 201 -6.42 -1.06 -9.23
C ALA A 201 -6.88 -0.90 -10.69
N SER A 202 -8.17 -0.67 -10.89
CA SER A 202 -8.76 -0.46 -12.21
C SER A 202 -8.23 0.82 -12.86
N ALA A 203 -8.06 1.90 -12.10
CA ALA A 203 -7.49 3.16 -12.58
C ALA A 203 -6.04 3.00 -13.02
N ALA A 204 -5.25 2.21 -12.28
CA ALA A 204 -3.86 1.90 -12.60
C ALA A 204 -3.72 1.01 -13.85
N ALA A 205 -4.69 0.12 -14.08
CA ALA A 205 -4.72 -0.77 -15.24
C ALA A 205 -5.31 -0.11 -16.51
N ASP A 206 -6.23 0.86 -16.36
CA ASP A 206 -6.86 1.56 -17.47
C ASP A 206 -5.83 2.35 -18.27
N ALA A 207 -5.77 2.09 -19.59
CA ALA A 207 -4.90 2.78 -20.54
C ALA A 207 -5.13 4.30 -20.63
N ALA A 208 -6.10 4.82 -19.90
CA ALA A 208 -6.26 6.21 -19.58
C ALA A 208 -5.08 6.77 -18.71
N PHE A 209 -5.38 7.74 -17.87
CA PHE A 209 -4.41 8.69 -17.34
C PHE A 209 -3.51 8.10 -16.24
N CYS A 210 -4.03 7.32 -15.29
CA CYS A 210 -3.24 6.84 -14.15
C CYS A 210 -2.23 5.75 -14.51
N LYS A 211 -2.47 4.96 -15.56
CA LYS A 211 -1.51 3.96 -16.04
C LYS A 211 -0.12 4.52 -16.34
N THR A 212 -0.02 5.76 -16.86
CA THR A 212 1.30 6.35 -17.14
C THR A 212 2.12 6.56 -15.86
N TYR A 213 1.47 6.91 -14.75
CA TYR A 213 2.12 7.04 -13.45
C TYR A 213 2.44 5.67 -12.85
N GLN A 214 1.53 4.71 -12.98
CA GLN A 214 1.76 3.33 -12.53
C GLN A 214 2.97 2.71 -13.25
N ASP A 215 3.03 2.79 -14.58
CA ASP A 215 4.14 2.25 -15.37
C ASP A 215 5.49 2.88 -14.95
N ALA A 216 5.49 4.18 -14.63
CA ALA A 216 6.68 4.88 -14.14
C ALA A 216 7.09 4.47 -12.71
N ALA A 217 6.11 4.21 -11.84
CA ALA A 217 6.33 3.69 -10.50
C ALA A 217 6.90 2.26 -10.55
N ASP A 218 6.27 1.35 -11.31
CA ASP A 218 6.68 -0.05 -11.45
C ASP A 218 8.09 -0.19 -12.02
N ALA A 219 8.39 0.58 -13.08
CA ALA A 219 9.71 0.59 -13.70
C ALA A 219 10.79 1.03 -12.70
N CYS A 220 10.46 2.00 -11.84
CA CYS A 220 11.41 2.48 -10.84
C CYS A 220 11.56 1.51 -9.67
N ALA A 221 10.46 1.02 -9.10
CA ALA A 221 10.48 0.07 -8.00
C ALA A 221 11.24 -1.21 -8.38
N THR A 222 11.01 -1.72 -9.60
CA THR A 222 11.76 -2.86 -10.15
C THR A 222 13.26 -2.58 -10.22
N ALA A 223 13.65 -1.42 -10.74
CA ALA A 223 15.05 -1.04 -10.84
C ALA A 223 15.71 -0.86 -9.46
N ALA A 224 15.00 -0.27 -8.51
CA ALA A 224 15.47 -0.05 -7.15
C ALA A 224 15.65 -1.37 -6.38
N LEU A 225 14.66 -2.26 -6.45
CA LEU A 225 14.74 -3.60 -5.85
C LEU A 225 15.88 -4.43 -6.46
N ALA A 226 16.15 -4.29 -7.76
CA ALA A 226 17.28 -4.95 -8.39
C ALA A 226 18.65 -4.40 -7.93
N ALA A 227 18.74 -3.11 -7.60
CA ALA A 227 20.00 -2.46 -7.22
C ALA A 227 20.50 -2.86 -5.82
N ASP A 228 19.59 -2.96 -4.85
CA ASP A 228 19.93 -3.21 -3.43
C ASP A 228 19.76 -4.68 -3.01
N GLY A 229 19.54 -5.58 -3.98
CA GLY A 229 19.13 -6.97 -3.69
C GLY A 229 17.76 -7.08 -3.02
N GLY A 230 17.00 -5.98 -3.00
CA GLY A 230 15.63 -5.86 -2.50
C GLY A 230 15.48 -5.78 -0.98
N GLU A 231 16.50 -6.14 -0.20
CA GLU A 231 16.35 -6.33 1.25
C GLU A 231 15.93 -5.07 2.01
N ALA A 232 16.59 -3.93 1.73
CA ALA A 232 16.25 -2.67 2.39
C ALA A 232 14.83 -2.20 2.01
N LEU A 233 14.51 -2.23 0.71
CA LEU A 233 13.23 -1.71 0.20
C LEU A 233 12.03 -2.61 0.51
N ASN A 234 12.24 -3.90 0.81
CA ASN A 234 11.19 -4.77 1.34
C ASN A 234 10.58 -4.20 2.63
N ALA A 235 11.30 -3.34 3.36
CA ALA A 235 10.74 -2.68 4.52
C ALA A 235 9.63 -1.65 4.18
N CYS A 236 9.58 -1.16 2.94
CA CYS A 236 8.57 -0.21 2.48
C CYS A 236 7.38 -0.88 1.77
N VAL A 237 7.57 -2.11 1.29
CA VAL A 237 6.57 -2.85 0.52
C VAL A 237 5.70 -3.68 1.46
N TRP A 238 4.42 -3.83 1.10
CA TRP A 238 3.48 -4.71 1.78
C TRP A 238 3.51 -6.10 1.13
N GLY A 239 3.82 -7.15 1.90
CA GLY A 239 3.68 -8.54 1.44
C GLY A 239 2.23 -9.05 1.45
N ASP A 240 1.90 -10.03 0.59
CA ASP A 240 0.53 -10.54 0.35
C ASP A 240 -0.22 -11.05 1.60
N SER A 241 0.48 -11.41 2.66
CA SER A 241 -0.08 -11.94 3.91
C SER A 241 0.28 -11.13 5.15
N GLU A 242 0.91 -9.98 4.97
CA GLU A 242 1.32 -9.14 6.09
C GLU A 242 0.15 -8.28 6.57
N ASP A 243 0.10 -8.01 7.88
CA ASP A 243 -0.90 -7.09 8.43
C ASP A 243 -0.48 -5.64 8.16
N TRP A 244 -1.43 -4.75 7.83
CA TRP A 244 -1.13 -3.34 7.60
C TRP A 244 -0.39 -2.72 8.79
N LEU A 245 -0.74 -3.09 10.03
CA LEU A 245 -0.11 -2.57 11.23
C LEU A 245 1.38 -2.90 11.26
N VAL A 246 1.75 -4.11 10.86
CA VAL A 246 3.16 -4.54 10.80
C VAL A 246 3.94 -3.68 9.80
N VAL A 247 3.35 -3.40 8.62
CA VAL A 247 3.97 -2.52 7.62
C VAL A 247 4.07 -1.08 8.13
N ALA A 248 3.00 -0.56 8.70
CA ALA A 248 2.93 0.82 9.19
C ALA A 248 3.86 1.05 10.40
N GLU A 249 4.03 0.05 11.26
CA GLU A 249 5.01 0.04 12.34
C GLU A 249 6.44 0.11 11.79
N ARG A 250 6.77 -0.76 10.83
CA ARG A 250 8.09 -0.79 10.19
C ARG A 250 8.43 0.53 9.49
N ILE A 251 7.50 1.10 8.73
CA ILE A 251 7.67 2.42 8.11
C ILE A 251 7.76 3.51 9.18
N GLY A 252 6.96 3.41 10.25
CA GLY A 252 7.02 4.29 11.41
C GLY A 252 8.40 4.31 12.07
N GLU A 253 9.04 3.16 12.24
CA GLU A 253 10.41 3.06 12.75
C GLU A 253 11.44 3.71 11.80
N ILE A 254 11.29 3.54 10.48
CA ILE A 254 12.18 4.18 9.47
C ILE A 254 12.09 5.71 9.53
N PHE A 255 10.90 6.27 9.69
CA PHE A 255 10.73 7.73 9.72
C PHE A 255 11.05 8.32 11.10
N CYS A 256 10.49 7.71 12.14
CA CYS A 256 10.36 8.33 13.47
C CYS A 256 11.20 7.66 14.54
N GLY A 257 11.68 6.44 14.30
CA GLY A 257 12.51 5.70 15.24
C GLY A 257 13.89 6.34 15.44
N VAL A 258 14.66 5.72 16.33
CA VAL A 258 16.10 6.00 16.45
C VAL A 258 16.84 5.29 15.33
N GLU A 259 17.91 5.90 14.83
CA GLU A 259 18.78 5.25 13.85
C GLU A 259 19.31 3.94 14.47
N PRO A 260 19.13 2.79 13.80
CA PRO A 260 19.73 1.55 14.27
C PRO A 260 21.23 1.78 14.41
N SER A 261 21.78 1.49 15.60
CA SER A 261 23.22 1.45 15.74
C SER A 261 23.74 0.44 14.71
N ASP A 262 24.61 0.90 13.82
CA ASP A 262 25.29 0.09 12.79
C ASP A 262 26.21 -1.00 13.38
N GLY A 263 26.10 -1.26 14.70
CA GLY A 263 26.89 -2.22 15.43
C GLY A 263 28.33 -1.80 15.61
N GLY A 264 28.74 -0.64 15.11
CA GLY A 264 30.02 0.02 15.41
C GLY A 264 31.17 -0.95 15.63
N ALA A 265 31.41 -1.88 14.70
CA ALA A 265 32.78 -2.33 14.46
C ALA A 265 33.48 -1.25 13.65
N ASP A 266 33.45 -0.02 14.17
CA ASP A 266 34.32 1.07 13.80
C ASP A 266 35.69 0.64 14.33
N SER A 267 36.28 -0.32 13.61
CA SER A 267 37.60 -0.85 13.82
C SER A 267 38.53 0.28 13.46
N GLY A 268 38.66 1.22 14.41
CA GLY A 268 39.38 2.47 14.26
C GLY A 268 40.68 2.17 13.56
N ASN A 269 40.72 2.45 12.26
CA ASN A 269 41.97 2.59 11.57
C ASN A 269 42.38 3.99 11.99
N PRO A 270 43.33 4.13 12.94
CA PRO A 270 43.78 5.46 13.32
C PRO A 270 44.18 6.19 12.02
N PRO A 271 43.95 7.50 11.92
CA PRO A 271 44.40 8.26 10.77
C PRO A 271 45.87 7.92 10.55
N VAL A 272 46.18 7.33 9.40
CA VAL A 272 47.56 7.14 8.97
C VAL A 272 48.12 8.54 8.81
N ASP A 273 48.88 8.98 9.82
CA ASP A 273 49.62 10.22 9.80
C ASP A 273 50.44 10.23 8.51
N ALA A 274 49.99 11.03 7.54
CA ALA A 274 50.73 11.33 6.35
C ALA A 274 51.96 12.13 6.78
N ALA A 275 53.09 11.42 6.95
CA ALA A 275 54.38 12.04 7.10
C ALA A 275 54.62 12.95 5.90
N ALA A 276 54.73 14.25 6.17
CA ALA A 276 55.17 15.24 5.21
C ALA A 276 56.63 14.97 4.82
N GLU A 277 56.89 14.93 3.52
CA GLU A 277 58.22 15.19 2.93
C GLU A 277 58.32 16.66 2.51
#